data_AF-A0A954Q8N6-F1
#
_entry.id   AF-A0A954Q8N6-F1
#
_cell.length_a   1.000
_cell.length_b   1.000
_cell.length_c   1.000
_cell.angle_alpha   90.00
_cell.angle_beta   90.00
_cell.angle_gamma   90.00
#
_symmetry.space_group_name_H-M   'P 1'
#
loop_
_entity.id
_entity.type
_entity.pdbx_description
1 polymer ?
#
loop_
_entity_poly.entity_id
_entity_poly.type
_entity_poly.pdbx_seq_one_letter_code
_entity_poly.pdbx_strand_id
1 'polypeptide(L)'
;MVQLQPIHASILIGPTQRRSLLRQSAHTTSMLLAAVFVIAVVGCSSHANRVRDARQAYFSDDLVAADALLVKAGTKRPLERDCLTLDRAMVSLAHGDPTTSEALLREVRDRFDHLEQKDVAESGLSYVLDDTATAYSGEDYEKVMIRAMLAISNLMHDGSDAVAYCLQVDQKQREIAERAAAESPPGNAPPTANVAIGTYVRGVVEEETHTHYDDAERAFATVASWEPQFEAAKFDLARAQAGVHSRSGNGVVYVFALVGRGPYKEEVLAEATSNALLIADRIVSAVGDHTLPPTIAPVKVPAIVVPANAIDSVAVDINGRPAALTQTVTDVGKLATAQFESERQNIIARAIVR
;
A
#
# COMPACT_ATOMS: atom_id res chain seq x y z
N MET A 1 -30.85 22.23 -14.15
CA MET A 1 -29.71 22.67 -13.32
C MET A 1 -30.04 22.31 -11.87
N VAL A 2 -29.56 21.16 -11.40
CA VAL A 2 -29.68 20.76 -9.99
C VAL A 2 -28.50 21.42 -9.26
N GLN A 3 -28.82 22.32 -8.34
CA GLN A 3 -27.84 23.05 -7.56
C GLN A 3 -27.34 22.12 -6.45
N LEU A 4 -26.17 21.49 -6.65
CA LEU A 4 -25.50 20.70 -5.62
C LEU A 4 -25.15 21.64 -4.45
N GLN A 5 -25.76 21.40 -3.29
CA GLN A 5 -25.47 22.13 -2.06
C GLN A 5 -24.28 21.49 -1.33
N PRO A 6 -23.47 22.28 -0.58
CA PRO A 6 -22.24 21.79 0.02
C PRO A 6 -22.51 20.73 1.09
N ILE A 7 -21.85 19.58 0.95
CA ILE A 7 -21.77 18.54 1.99
C ILE A 7 -20.61 18.93 2.91
N HIS A 8 -20.89 19.15 4.20
CA HIS A 8 -19.87 19.45 5.20
C HIS A 8 -19.43 18.15 5.89
N ALA A 9 -18.21 17.69 5.59
CA ALA A 9 -17.55 16.63 6.35
C ALA A 9 -16.81 17.25 7.54
N SER A 10 -17.04 16.74 8.76
CA SER A 10 -16.33 17.18 9.97
C SER A 10 -15.54 16.02 10.56
N ILE A 11 -14.24 16.22 10.78
CA ILE A 11 -13.35 15.22 11.37
C ILE A 11 -13.44 15.33 12.90
N LEU A 12 -13.93 14.27 13.56
CA LEU A 12 -13.88 14.16 15.02
C LEU A 12 -12.48 13.67 15.44
N ILE A 13 -11.68 14.55 16.04
CA ILE A 13 -10.35 14.22 16.55
C ILE A 13 -10.46 13.89 18.05
N GLY A 14 -10.09 12.67 18.45
CA GLY A 14 -10.01 12.25 19.85
C GLY A 14 -8.88 12.96 20.63
N PRO A 15 -8.97 13.05 21.97
CA PRO A 15 -8.06 13.84 22.78
C PRO A 15 -6.63 13.27 22.79
N THR A 16 -5.67 14.09 22.34
CA THR A 16 -4.23 13.79 22.31
C THR A 16 -3.57 14.11 23.65
N GLN A 17 -2.94 13.12 24.28
CA GLN A 17 -2.12 13.32 25.48
C GLN A 17 -0.79 14.02 25.13
N ARG A 18 -0.52 15.13 25.81
CA ARG A 18 0.65 16.00 25.64
C ARG A 18 1.49 16.03 26.91
N ARG A 19 2.70 15.46 26.89
CA ARG A 19 3.84 15.71 27.81
C ARG A 19 5.12 15.22 27.13
N SER A 20 6.32 15.75 27.27
CA SER A 20 6.88 17.04 27.73
C SER A 20 8.37 16.97 27.35
N LEU A 21 8.89 18.01 26.71
CA LEU A 21 10.31 18.14 26.38
C LEU A 21 11.12 18.48 27.65
N LEU A 22 12.23 17.77 27.88
CA LEU A 22 13.35 18.25 28.68
C LEU A 22 14.66 18.03 27.92
N ARG A 23 15.38 19.14 27.71
CA ARG A 23 16.76 19.26 27.26
C ARG A 23 17.71 18.65 28.30
N GLN A 24 18.84 18.10 27.85
CA GLN A 24 20.16 18.48 28.38
C GLN A 24 21.29 18.11 27.40
N SER A 25 22.37 18.87 27.52
CA SER A 25 23.42 19.12 26.55
C SER A 25 24.69 18.28 26.75
N ALA A 26 25.38 18.05 25.63
CA ALA A 26 26.84 18.09 25.42
C ALA A 26 27.79 17.37 26.41
N HIS A 27 28.52 16.39 25.87
CA HIS A 27 29.98 16.30 26.10
C HIS A 27 30.68 15.85 24.81
N THR A 28 31.83 16.48 24.59
CA THR A 28 32.74 16.40 23.45
C THR A 28 33.86 15.37 23.65
N THR A 29 34.46 15.00 22.52
CA THR A 29 35.88 14.59 22.26
C THR A 29 36.35 13.13 22.40
N SER A 30 37.21 12.78 21.42
CA SER A 30 38.08 11.59 21.24
C SER A 30 37.44 10.37 20.56
N MET A 31 37.97 9.77 19.49
CA MET A 31 39.34 9.78 18.96
C MET A 31 39.32 9.27 17.50
N LEU A 32 40.09 9.89 16.60
CA LEU A 32 40.43 9.33 15.28
C LEU A 32 41.23 8.03 15.47
N LEU A 33 40.78 6.93 14.85
CA LEU A 33 41.56 5.97 14.04
C LEU A 33 40.74 4.67 13.83
N ALA A 34 39.97 4.60 12.74
CA ALA A 34 39.52 3.35 12.10
C ALA A 34 38.87 3.69 10.75
N ALA A 35 39.62 4.39 9.88
CA ALA A 35 39.16 4.77 8.55
C ALA A 35 39.66 3.76 7.49
N VAL A 36 39.29 2.49 7.63
CA VAL A 36 39.36 1.48 6.56
C VAL A 36 38.25 0.46 6.83
N PHE A 37 37.35 0.27 5.86
CA PHE A 37 36.29 -0.78 5.81
C PHE A 37 34.96 -0.57 6.58
N VAL A 38 34.21 0.52 6.31
CA VAL A 38 32.77 0.60 6.64
C VAL A 38 31.98 1.31 5.53
N ILE A 39 31.80 0.65 4.37
CA ILE A 39 30.95 1.18 3.27
C ILE A 39 29.65 0.39 3.05
N ALA A 40 29.35 -0.68 3.80
CA ALA A 40 28.17 -1.53 3.53
C ALA A 40 27.01 -1.43 4.57
N VAL A 41 26.66 -0.24 5.08
CA VAL A 41 25.65 -0.11 6.17
C VAL A 41 24.53 0.92 5.94
N VAL A 42 24.20 1.28 4.69
CA VAL A 42 23.15 2.29 4.42
C VAL A 42 22.06 1.73 3.52
N GLY A 43 21.35 0.70 3.98
CA GLY A 43 20.28 0.04 3.23
C GLY A 43 18.88 0.54 3.63
N CYS A 44 18.31 0.03 4.72
CA CYS A 44 16.85 0.02 4.84
C CYS A 44 16.25 1.04 5.83
N SER A 45 17.00 1.59 6.79
CA SER A 45 16.50 2.66 7.70
C SER A 45 16.38 4.05 7.04
N SER A 46 16.71 4.12 5.76
CA SER A 46 17.11 5.36 5.13
C SER A 46 15.95 6.02 4.35
N HIS A 47 15.00 5.24 3.80
CA HIS A 47 13.87 5.78 3.03
C HIS A 47 12.84 6.51 3.91
N ALA A 48 12.36 5.88 4.99
CA ALA A 48 11.39 6.49 5.91
C ALA A 48 11.90 7.83 6.51
N ASN A 49 13.19 7.89 6.84
CA ASN A 49 13.84 9.12 7.28
C ASN A 49 13.98 10.16 6.16
N ARG A 50 14.17 9.75 4.91
CA ARG A 50 14.30 10.63 3.74
C ARG A 50 13.00 11.32 3.36
N VAL A 51 11.90 10.58 3.33
CA VAL A 51 10.57 11.14 2.98
C VAL A 51 9.88 11.80 4.17
N ARG A 52 10.47 11.73 5.36
CA ARG A 52 9.90 12.27 6.60
C ARG A 52 9.47 13.72 6.47
N ASP A 53 10.31 14.58 5.89
CA ASP A 53 10.02 16.00 5.80
C ASP A 53 8.88 16.27 4.80
N ALA A 54 8.82 15.52 3.69
CA ALA A 54 7.71 15.59 2.74
C ALA A 54 6.39 15.10 3.36
N ARG A 55 6.43 13.98 4.10
CA ARG A 55 5.27 13.46 4.84
C ARG A 55 4.81 14.43 5.92
N GLN A 56 5.74 15.09 6.62
CA GLN A 56 5.40 16.10 7.62
C GLN A 56 4.69 17.29 6.96
N ALA A 57 5.15 17.75 5.80
CA ALA A 57 4.48 18.79 5.02
C ALA A 57 3.06 18.34 4.61
N TYR A 58 2.92 17.12 4.09
CA TYR A 58 1.62 16.53 3.73
C TYR A 58 0.63 16.53 4.91
N PHE A 59 1.04 16.01 6.07
CA PHE A 59 0.18 15.98 7.27
C PHE A 59 -0.04 17.35 7.93
N SER A 60 0.69 18.38 7.49
CA SER A 60 0.50 19.77 7.92
C SER A 60 -0.26 20.60 6.88
N ASP A 61 -0.85 19.94 5.86
CA ASP A 61 -1.58 20.56 4.74
C ASP A 61 -0.72 21.48 3.84
N ASP A 62 0.60 21.37 3.93
CA ASP A 62 1.53 22.05 3.03
C ASP A 62 1.86 21.15 1.82
N LEU A 63 0.85 20.93 0.99
CA LEU A 63 0.90 19.99 -0.14
C LEU A 63 1.89 20.45 -1.23
N VAL A 64 2.06 21.77 -1.40
CA VAL A 64 3.04 22.34 -2.33
C VAL A 64 4.46 22.04 -1.88
N ALA A 65 4.77 22.22 -0.59
CA ALA A 65 6.10 21.85 -0.07
C ALA A 65 6.31 20.34 -0.10
N ALA A 66 5.28 19.53 0.18
CA ALA A 66 5.36 18.08 0.10
C ALA A 66 5.80 17.60 -1.30
N ASP A 67 5.14 18.07 -2.36
CA ASP A 67 5.50 17.71 -3.74
C ASP A 67 6.93 18.18 -4.10
N ALA A 68 7.28 19.43 -3.76
CA ALA A 68 8.61 19.97 -4.05
C ALA A 68 9.74 19.16 -3.36
N LEU A 69 9.52 18.70 -2.13
CA LEU A 69 10.46 17.85 -1.40
C LEU A 69 10.61 16.47 -2.05
N LEU A 70 9.51 15.86 -2.52
CA LEU A 70 9.53 14.58 -3.23
C LEU A 70 10.24 14.67 -4.58
N VAL A 71 9.98 15.72 -5.37
CA VAL A 71 10.69 15.98 -6.63
C VAL A 71 12.19 16.10 -6.39
N LYS A 72 12.58 16.91 -5.39
CA LYS A 72 13.98 17.09 -5.01
C LYS A 72 14.64 15.78 -4.57
N ALA A 73 13.92 14.94 -3.84
CA ALA A 73 14.41 13.62 -3.44
C ALA A 73 14.63 12.69 -4.65
N GLY A 74 13.69 12.68 -5.60
CA GLY A 74 13.74 11.82 -6.80
C GLY A 74 14.93 12.12 -7.70
N THR A 75 15.29 13.39 -7.87
CA THR A 75 16.49 13.78 -8.66
C THR A 75 17.80 13.21 -8.11
N LYS A 76 17.87 12.95 -6.81
CA LYS A 76 19.10 12.46 -6.14
C LYS A 76 19.18 10.93 -6.08
N ARG A 77 18.07 10.23 -6.29
CA ARG A 77 17.92 8.79 -6.02
C ARG A 77 17.04 8.15 -7.11
N PRO A 78 17.61 7.83 -8.29
CA PRO A 78 16.83 7.27 -9.39
C PRO A 78 16.17 5.92 -9.06
N LEU A 79 16.78 5.10 -8.20
CA LEU A 79 16.22 3.80 -7.77
C LEU A 79 14.95 3.94 -6.89
N GLU A 80 14.75 5.09 -6.24
CA GLU A 80 13.58 5.36 -5.40
C GLU A 80 12.52 6.19 -6.13
N ARG A 81 12.77 6.55 -7.39
CA ARG A 81 11.92 7.46 -8.16
C ARG A 81 10.48 6.97 -8.18
N ASP A 82 10.26 5.69 -8.43
CA ASP A 82 8.91 5.14 -8.61
C ASP A 82 8.08 5.24 -7.30
N CYS A 83 8.67 4.95 -6.14
CA CYS A 83 8.02 5.17 -4.83
C CYS A 83 7.73 6.65 -4.56
N LEU A 84 8.67 7.53 -4.91
CA LEU A 84 8.48 8.97 -4.73
C LEU A 84 7.40 9.51 -5.66
N THR A 85 7.29 9.00 -6.88
CA THR A 85 6.20 9.31 -7.82
C THR A 85 4.85 8.86 -7.25
N LEU A 86 4.80 7.71 -6.58
CA LEU A 86 3.58 7.24 -5.89
C LEU A 86 3.17 8.20 -4.77
N ASP A 87 4.10 8.62 -3.91
CA ASP A 87 3.83 9.62 -2.88
C ASP A 87 3.32 10.94 -3.49
N ARG A 88 3.90 11.37 -4.63
CA ARG A 88 3.45 12.57 -5.35
C ARG A 88 2.03 12.43 -5.88
N ALA A 89 1.63 11.26 -6.36
CA ALA A 89 0.26 11.02 -6.80
C ALA A 89 -0.74 11.24 -5.66
N MET A 90 -0.41 10.74 -4.47
CA MET A 90 -1.24 10.93 -3.27
C MET A 90 -1.29 12.40 -2.82
N VAL A 91 -0.19 13.15 -2.98
CA VAL A 91 -0.17 14.61 -2.76
C VAL A 91 -1.10 15.32 -3.75
N SER A 92 -1.02 15.00 -5.04
CA SER A 92 -1.88 15.60 -6.08
C SER A 92 -3.36 15.32 -5.82
N LEU A 93 -3.71 14.08 -5.44
CA LEU A 93 -5.08 13.73 -5.11
C LEU A 93 -5.60 14.53 -3.90
N ALA A 94 -4.80 14.64 -2.84
CA ALA A 94 -5.13 15.44 -1.65
C ALA A 94 -5.25 16.94 -1.98
N HIS A 95 -4.48 17.44 -2.95
CA HIS A 95 -4.52 18.81 -3.41
C HIS A 95 -5.74 19.12 -4.30
N GLY A 96 -6.57 18.11 -4.60
CA GLY A 96 -7.73 18.26 -5.49
C GLY A 96 -7.37 18.28 -6.98
N ASP A 97 -6.21 17.71 -7.35
CA ASP A 97 -5.77 17.52 -8.74
C ASP A 97 -5.81 16.03 -9.13
N PRO A 98 -7.01 15.47 -9.36
CA PRO A 98 -7.17 14.06 -9.72
C PRO A 98 -6.55 13.72 -11.08
N THR A 99 -6.45 14.68 -12.01
CA THR A 99 -5.85 14.46 -13.33
C THR A 99 -4.35 14.19 -13.23
N THR A 100 -3.62 15.01 -12.46
CA THR A 100 -2.19 14.78 -12.22
C THR A 100 -1.96 13.52 -11.39
N SER A 101 -2.79 13.28 -10.38
CA SER A 101 -2.75 12.04 -9.58
C SER A 101 -2.87 10.81 -10.48
N GLU A 102 -3.88 10.78 -11.36
CA GLU A 102 -4.12 9.66 -12.27
C GLU A 102 -2.94 9.43 -13.21
N ALA A 103 -2.37 10.49 -13.80
CA ALA A 103 -1.20 10.39 -14.67
C ALA A 103 0.02 9.79 -13.94
N LEU A 104 0.28 10.23 -12.70
CA LEU A 104 1.38 9.70 -11.89
C LEU A 104 1.12 8.25 -11.46
N LEU A 105 -0.11 7.88 -11.09
CA LEU A 105 -0.47 6.50 -10.76
C LEU A 105 -0.34 5.57 -11.98
N ARG A 106 -0.68 6.03 -13.19
CA ARG A 106 -0.46 5.28 -14.44
C ARG A 106 1.05 5.02 -14.65
N GLU A 107 1.89 6.05 -14.47
CA GLU A 107 3.35 5.91 -14.55
C GLU A 107 3.86 4.86 -13.54
N VAL A 108 3.46 4.96 -12.26
CA VAL A 108 3.90 4.02 -11.23
C VAL A 108 3.44 2.59 -11.52
N ARG A 109 2.17 2.40 -11.90
CA ARG A 109 1.64 1.08 -12.27
C ARG A 109 2.49 0.45 -13.38
N ASP A 110 2.72 1.18 -14.46
CA ASP A 110 3.45 0.68 -15.62
C ASP A 110 4.91 0.37 -15.28
N ARG A 111 5.52 1.18 -14.41
CA ARG A 111 6.88 0.94 -13.90
C ARG A 111 6.96 -0.30 -13.02
N PHE A 112 6.01 -0.48 -12.09
CA PHE A 112 5.97 -1.63 -11.20
C PHE A 112 5.70 -2.93 -11.98
N ASP A 113 4.75 -2.92 -12.92
CA ASP A 113 4.48 -4.07 -13.79
C ASP A 113 5.71 -4.44 -14.63
N HIS A 114 6.46 -3.45 -15.14
CA HIS A 114 7.69 -3.69 -15.87
C HIS A 114 8.81 -4.28 -15.00
N LEU A 115 9.00 -3.76 -13.78
CA LEU A 115 10.00 -4.29 -12.84
C LEU A 115 9.66 -5.73 -12.43
N GLU A 116 8.39 -6.01 -12.14
CA GLU A 116 7.92 -7.35 -11.80
C GLU A 116 8.10 -8.35 -12.95
N GLN A 117 7.79 -7.97 -14.19
CA GLN A 117 8.02 -8.84 -15.36
C GLN A 117 9.50 -9.16 -15.55
N LYS A 118 10.36 -8.17 -15.32
CA LYS A 118 11.81 -8.36 -15.36
C LYS A 118 12.25 -9.36 -14.29
N ASP A 119 11.73 -9.23 -13.06
CA ASP A 119 12.01 -10.16 -11.96
C ASP A 119 11.59 -11.60 -12.34
N VAL A 120 10.41 -11.79 -12.95
CA VAL A 120 9.93 -13.12 -13.38
C VAL A 120 10.78 -13.68 -14.54
N ALA A 121 11.10 -12.89 -15.56
CA ALA A 121 11.86 -13.34 -16.72
C ALA A 121 13.35 -13.58 -16.40
N GLU A 122 13.92 -12.79 -15.49
CA GLU A 122 15.31 -12.86 -15.03
C GLU A 122 15.47 -13.66 -13.74
N SER A 123 14.58 -14.61 -13.44
CA SER A 123 14.57 -15.52 -12.26
C SER A 123 15.84 -16.38 -12.06
N GLY A 124 17.00 -15.97 -12.58
CA GLY A 124 18.31 -16.48 -12.28
C GLY A 124 18.80 -16.07 -10.89
N LEU A 125 19.59 -16.97 -10.29
CA LEU A 125 20.17 -16.84 -8.96
C LEU A 125 21.03 -15.58 -8.72
N SER A 126 21.45 -14.89 -9.77
CA SER A 126 22.17 -13.61 -9.69
C SER A 126 21.34 -12.50 -9.04
N TYR A 127 20.00 -12.56 -9.15
CA TYR A 127 19.11 -11.55 -8.57
C TYR A 127 19.00 -11.70 -7.04
N VAL A 128 18.96 -12.94 -6.54
CA VAL A 128 18.90 -13.23 -5.10
C VAL A 128 20.11 -12.67 -4.35
N LEU A 129 21.24 -12.54 -5.04
CA LEU A 129 22.47 -12.00 -4.50
C LEU A 129 22.56 -10.46 -4.58
N ASP A 130 21.78 -9.80 -5.43
CA ASP A 130 21.89 -8.35 -5.71
C ASP A 130 20.58 -7.55 -5.48
N ASP A 131 19.71 -8.04 -4.59
CA ASP A 131 18.40 -7.47 -4.23
C ASP A 131 18.49 -6.03 -3.63
N THR A 132 19.70 -5.52 -3.37
CA THR A 132 19.92 -4.13 -2.90
C THR A 132 20.23 -3.13 -4.01
N ALA A 133 20.54 -3.60 -5.22
CA ALA A 133 20.82 -2.74 -6.37
C ALA A 133 19.60 -2.53 -7.28
N THR A 134 18.48 -3.22 -7.01
CA THR A 134 17.27 -3.21 -7.82
C THR A 134 16.30 -2.11 -7.38
N ALA A 135 15.53 -1.61 -8.36
CA ALA A 135 14.44 -0.69 -8.07
C ALA A 135 13.26 -1.46 -7.48
N TYR A 136 12.56 -0.83 -6.53
CA TYR A 136 11.42 -1.45 -5.86
C TYR A 136 10.23 -1.67 -6.82
N SER A 137 9.72 -2.90 -6.89
CA SER A 137 8.61 -3.30 -7.78
C SER A 137 7.22 -3.26 -7.12
N GLY A 138 7.13 -2.85 -5.85
CA GLY A 138 5.87 -2.80 -5.09
C GLY A 138 5.49 -4.14 -4.44
N GLU A 139 4.88 -4.07 -3.26
CA GLU A 139 4.22 -5.25 -2.68
C GLU A 139 2.96 -5.62 -3.47
N ASP A 140 2.51 -6.87 -3.33
CA ASP A 140 1.33 -7.37 -4.05
C ASP A 140 0.07 -6.58 -3.72
N TYR A 141 -0.16 -6.25 -2.44
CA TYR A 141 -1.29 -5.40 -2.05
C TYR A 141 -1.17 -3.97 -2.64
N GLU A 142 0.05 -3.43 -2.78
CA GLU A 142 0.28 -2.09 -3.33
C GLU A 142 -0.06 -2.04 -4.81
N LYS A 143 0.35 -3.05 -5.57
CA LYS A 143 0.04 -3.17 -7.00
C LYS A 143 -1.46 -3.17 -7.25
N VAL A 144 -2.24 -3.82 -6.39
CA VAL A 144 -3.70 -3.82 -6.46
C VAL A 144 -4.26 -2.46 -6.02
N MET A 145 -3.76 -1.90 -4.92
CA MET A 145 -4.21 -0.62 -4.38
C MET A 145 -3.96 0.54 -5.33
N ILE A 146 -2.85 0.56 -6.08
CA ILE A 146 -2.58 1.57 -7.13
C ILE A 146 -3.71 1.58 -8.17
N ARG A 147 -4.20 0.41 -8.57
CA ARG A 147 -5.32 0.29 -9.54
C ARG A 147 -6.65 0.74 -8.94
N ALA A 148 -6.88 0.46 -7.65
CA ALA A 148 -8.04 1.02 -6.94
C ALA A 148 -7.97 2.55 -6.83
N MET A 149 -6.79 3.09 -6.55
CA MET A 149 -6.55 4.54 -6.50
C MET A 149 -6.70 5.19 -7.88
N LEU A 150 -6.33 4.51 -8.97
CA LEU A 150 -6.62 4.97 -10.33
C LEU A 150 -8.12 5.10 -10.58
N ALA A 151 -8.91 4.10 -10.18
CA ALA A 151 -10.36 4.17 -10.29
C ALA A 151 -10.93 5.36 -9.50
N ILE A 152 -10.50 5.56 -8.25
CA ILE A 152 -10.95 6.67 -7.40
C ILE A 152 -10.53 8.02 -8.00
N SER A 153 -9.27 8.15 -8.44
CA SER A 153 -8.76 9.39 -9.06
C SER A 153 -9.56 9.73 -10.32
N ASN A 154 -9.84 8.73 -11.17
CA ASN A 154 -10.61 8.92 -12.38
C ASN A 154 -12.08 9.30 -12.08
N LEU A 155 -12.73 8.68 -11.09
CA LEU A 155 -14.07 9.04 -10.62
C LEU A 155 -14.16 10.47 -10.05
N MET A 156 -13.08 10.98 -9.46
CA MET A 156 -12.99 12.37 -9.00
C MET A 156 -12.83 13.38 -10.14
N HIS A 157 -12.60 12.91 -11.37
CA HIS A 157 -12.50 13.72 -12.57
C HIS A 157 -13.73 13.55 -13.47
N ASP A 158 -13.73 12.55 -14.35
CA ASP A 158 -14.78 12.31 -15.35
C ASP A 158 -15.34 10.88 -15.33
N GLY A 159 -14.71 9.96 -14.61
CA GLY A 159 -15.12 8.57 -14.46
C GLY A 159 -15.00 7.70 -15.71
N SER A 160 -14.41 8.19 -16.81
CA SER A 160 -14.46 7.50 -18.11
C SER A 160 -13.74 6.14 -18.12
N ASP A 161 -12.67 6.02 -17.34
CA ASP A 161 -11.80 4.84 -17.28
C ASP A 161 -11.98 4.04 -15.97
N ALA A 162 -12.86 4.47 -15.07
CA ALA A 162 -13.03 3.90 -13.73
C ALA A 162 -13.36 2.41 -13.76
N VAL A 163 -14.27 1.97 -14.64
CA VAL A 163 -14.61 0.55 -14.82
C VAL A 163 -13.39 -0.25 -15.29
N ALA A 164 -12.62 0.28 -16.24
CA ALA A 164 -11.43 -0.38 -16.75
C ALA A 164 -10.37 -0.58 -15.65
N TYR A 165 -10.20 0.40 -14.75
CA TYR A 165 -9.33 0.27 -13.59
C TYR A 165 -9.83 -0.74 -12.56
N CYS A 166 -11.14 -0.78 -12.32
CA CYS A 166 -11.75 -1.79 -11.46
C CYS A 166 -11.54 -3.21 -12.00
N LEU A 167 -11.66 -3.42 -13.31
CA LEU A 167 -11.37 -4.71 -13.93
C LEU A 167 -9.88 -5.08 -13.81
N GLN A 168 -8.98 -4.10 -13.89
CA GLN A 168 -7.55 -4.32 -13.65
C GLN A 168 -7.26 -4.71 -12.19
N VAL A 169 -8.02 -4.22 -11.21
CA VAL A 169 -7.93 -4.71 -9.81
C VAL A 169 -8.21 -6.20 -9.76
N ASP A 170 -9.36 -6.62 -10.29
CA ASP A 170 -9.77 -8.02 -10.27
C ASP A 170 -8.77 -8.90 -11.03
N GLN A 171 -8.24 -8.42 -12.17
CA GLN A 171 -7.19 -9.11 -12.92
C GLN A 171 -5.91 -9.26 -12.09
N LYS A 172 -5.42 -8.19 -11.46
CA LYS A 172 -4.16 -8.23 -10.73
C LYS A 172 -4.23 -9.14 -9.51
N GLN A 173 -5.36 -9.15 -8.79
CA GLN A 173 -5.57 -10.07 -7.67
C GLN A 173 -5.55 -11.53 -8.11
N ARG A 174 -6.15 -11.86 -9.27
CA ARG A 174 -6.07 -13.22 -9.84
C ARG A 174 -4.66 -13.60 -10.22
N GLU A 175 -3.93 -12.72 -10.91
CA GLU A 175 -2.53 -12.96 -11.28
C GLU A 175 -1.65 -13.26 -10.05
N ILE A 176 -1.83 -12.51 -8.96
CA ILE A 176 -1.13 -12.73 -7.69
C ILE A 176 -1.48 -14.09 -7.07
N ALA A 177 -2.78 -14.44 -7.04
CA ALA A 177 -3.24 -15.73 -6.52
C ALA A 177 -2.73 -16.92 -7.35
N GLU A 178 -2.76 -16.81 -8.68
CA GLU A 178 -2.26 -17.83 -9.60
C GLU A 178 -0.74 -18.01 -9.45
N ARG A 179 0.03 -16.92 -9.32
CA ARG A 179 1.46 -16.99 -9.03
C ARG A 179 1.74 -17.67 -7.69
N ALA A 180 1.06 -17.25 -6.62
CA ALA A 180 1.23 -17.85 -5.30
C ALA A 180 0.91 -19.36 -5.31
N ALA A 181 -0.09 -19.78 -6.09
CA ALA A 181 -0.42 -21.19 -6.30
C ALA A 181 0.63 -21.95 -7.11
N ALA A 182 1.24 -21.31 -8.13
CA ALA A 182 2.28 -21.92 -8.95
C ALA A 182 3.62 -22.07 -8.20
N GLU A 183 3.95 -21.14 -7.31
CA GLU A 183 5.18 -21.16 -6.51
C GLU A 183 5.10 -22.08 -5.29
N SER A 184 3.89 -22.54 -4.94
CA SER A 184 3.63 -23.38 -3.78
C SER A 184 3.37 -24.84 -4.16
N PRO A 185 3.68 -25.81 -3.28
CA PRO A 185 3.22 -27.18 -3.47
C PRO A 185 1.69 -27.23 -3.59
N PRO A 186 1.12 -28.17 -4.38
CA PRO A 186 -0.32 -28.28 -4.55
C PRO A 186 -1.06 -28.37 -3.20
N GLY A 187 -2.02 -27.46 -2.99
CA GLY A 187 -2.81 -27.38 -1.75
C GLY A 187 -2.18 -26.60 -0.59
N ASN A 188 -0.95 -26.09 -0.75
CA ASN A 188 -0.22 -25.35 0.27
C ASN A 188 0.02 -23.87 -0.09
N ALA A 189 -0.68 -23.33 -1.08
CA ALA A 189 -0.57 -21.92 -1.44
C ALA A 189 -1.00 -21.05 -0.24
N PRO A 190 -0.19 -20.05 0.14
CA PRO A 190 -0.61 -19.12 1.19
C PRO A 190 -1.86 -18.36 0.70
N PRO A 191 -2.83 -18.09 1.59
CA PRO A 191 -3.96 -17.25 1.23
C PRO A 191 -3.45 -15.86 0.83
N THR A 192 -3.80 -15.41 -0.36
CA THR A 192 -3.49 -14.05 -0.82
C THR A 192 -4.47 -13.07 -0.17
N ALA A 193 -3.93 -11.99 0.37
CA ALA A 193 -4.76 -10.99 1.02
C ALA A 193 -5.53 -10.19 -0.04
N ASN A 194 -6.87 -10.14 0.07
CA ASN A 194 -7.72 -9.44 -0.89
C ASN A 194 -7.82 -7.95 -0.53
N VAL A 195 -7.68 -7.09 -1.52
CA VAL A 195 -7.80 -5.63 -1.41
C VAL A 195 -9.23 -5.25 -1.79
N ALA A 196 -10.13 -5.23 -0.81
CA ALA A 196 -11.56 -5.15 -1.06
C ALA A 196 -12.04 -3.82 -1.66
N ILE A 197 -11.33 -2.71 -1.43
CA ILE A 197 -11.74 -1.38 -1.91
C ILE A 197 -11.97 -1.33 -3.43
N GLY A 198 -11.10 -1.95 -4.23
CA GLY A 198 -11.23 -1.89 -5.69
C GLY A 198 -12.44 -2.68 -6.20
N THR A 199 -12.71 -3.85 -5.63
CA THR A 199 -13.92 -4.62 -5.93
C THR A 199 -15.17 -3.90 -5.42
N TYR A 200 -15.10 -3.20 -4.28
CA TYR A 200 -16.22 -2.41 -3.78
C TYR A 200 -16.54 -1.21 -4.70
N VAL A 201 -15.52 -0.46 -5.13
CA VAL A 201 -15.68 0.63 -6.11
C VAL A 201 -16.26 0.10 -7.43
N ARG A 202 -15.88 -1.10 -7.86
CA ARG A 202 -16.51 -1.74 -9.01
C ARG A 202 -18.02 -1.87 -8.84
N GLY A 203 -18.46 -2.40 -7.69
CA GLY A 203 -19.89 -2.53 -7.39
C GLY A 203 -20.63 -1.19 -7.46
N VAL A 204 -20.03 -0.14 -6.92
CA VAL A 204 -20.57 1.22 -6.96
C VAL A 204 -20.76 1.72 -8.41
N VAL A 205 -19.74 1.58 -9.25
CA VAL A 205 -19.81 2.07 -10.63
C VAL A 205 -20.79 1.25 -11.48
N GLU A 206 -20.82 -0.06 -11.30
CA GLU A 206 -21.75 -0.94 -12.03
C GLU A 206 -23.21 -0.64 -11.63
N GLU A 207 -23.48 -0.37 -10.36
CA GLU A 207 -24.82 0.00 -9.88
C GLU A 207 -25.29 1.33 -10.46
N GLU A 208 -24.39 2.32 -10.60
CA GLU A 208 -24.69 3.65 -11.15
C GLU A 208 -25.24 3.58 -12.58
N THR A 209 -24.78 2.62 -13.38
CA THR A 209 -25.25 2.44 -14.77
C THR A 209 -26.73 2.05 -14.86
N HIS A 210 -27.34 1.58 -13.75
CA HIS A 210 -28.69 1.01 -13.66
C HIS A 210 -28.97 -0.15 -14.63
N THR A 211 -27.95 -0.67 -15.32
CA THR A 211 -28.07 -1.79 -16.27
C THR A 211 -27.30 -3.02 -15.82
N HIS A 212 -26.36 -2.87 -14.89
CA HIS A 212 -25.44 -3.93 -14.46
C HIS A 212 -25.63 -4.31 -12.98
N TYR A 213 -26.88 -4.40 -12.52
CA TYR A 213 -27.19 -4.78 -11.13
C TYR A 213 -26.64 -6.15 -10.73
N ASP A 214 -26.59 -7.12 -11.66
CA ASP A 214 -26.00 -8.44 -11.40
C ASP A 214 -24.48 -8.36 -11.15
N ASP A 215 -23.78 -7.46 -11.84
CA ASP A 215 -22.36 -7.21 -11.61
C ASP A 215 -22.11 -6.48 -10.29
N ALA A 216 -22.95 -5.49 -9.97
CA ALA A 216 -22.94 -4.82 -8.68
C ALA A 216 -23.19 -5.80 -7.53
N GLU A 217 -24.21 -6.67 -7.66
CA GLU A 217 -24.52 -7.71 -6.68
C GLU A 217 -23.31 -8.63 -6.45
N ARG A 218 -22.70 -9.14 -7.52
CA ARG A 218 -21.50 -10.00 -7.42
C ARG A 218 -20.35 -9.29 -6.72
N ALA A 219 -20.10 -8.02 -7.04
CA ALA A 219 -19.04 -7.24 -6.42
C ALA A 219 -19.29 -7.03 -4.92
N PHE A 220 -20.49 -6.57 -4.54
CA PHE A 220 -20.84 -6.36 -3.13
C PHE A 220 -20.86 -7.66 -2.32
N ALA A 221 -21.36 -8.76 -2.90
CA ALA A 221 -21.31 -10.08 -2.26
C ALA A 221 -19.87 -10.56 -2.03
N THR A 222 -18.99 -10.33 -3.00
CA THR A 222 -17.56 -10.64 -2.89
C THR A 222 -16.93 -9.86 -1.74
N VAL A 223 -17.15 -8.54 -1.69
CA VAL A 223 -16.63 -7.67 -0.61
C VAL A 223 -17.19 -8.08 0.74
N ALA A 224 -18.49 -8.36 0.86
CA ALA A 224 -19.10 -8.81 2.10
C ALA A 224 -18.54 -10.17 2.58
N SER A 225 -18.05 -11.00 1.67
CA SER A 225 -17.37 -12.26 2.01
C SER A 225 -15.93 -12.03 2.53
N TRP A 226 -15.21 -11.06 1.96
CA TRP A 226 -13.84 -10.74 2.35
C TRP A 226 -13.78 -9.90 3.64
N GLU A 227 -14.72 -8.96 3.78
CA GLU A 227 -14.81 -8.03 4.90
C GLU A 227 -16.19 -8.13 5.59
N PRO A 228 -16.47 -9.20 6.36
CA PRO A 228 -17.79 -9.40 6.97
C PRO A 228 -18.19 -8.32 7.99
N GLN A 229 -17.25 -7.50 8.45
CA GLN A 229 -17.49 -6.37 9.37
C GLN A 229 -17.82 -5.06 8.64
N PHE A 230 -17.66 -5.02 7.31
CA PHE A 230 -18.00 -3.87 6.49
C PHE A 230 -19.48 -3.90 6.12
N GLU A 231 -20.32 -3.31 6.97
CA GLU A 231 -21.79 -3.33 6.83
C GLU A 231 -22.28 -2.60 5.58
N ALA A 232 -21.55 -1.60 5.08
CA ALA A 232 -21.92 -0.89 3.86
C ALA A 232 -22.03 -1.84 2.66
N ALA A 233 -21.13 -2.82 2.51
CA ALA A 233 -21.24 -3.80 1.43
C ALA A 233 -22.51 -4.65 1.53
N LYS A 234 -22.98 -4.98 2.74
CA LYS A 234 -24.24 -5.72 2.93
C LYS A 234 -25.46 -4.87 2.60
N PHE A 235 -25.42 -3.59 2.97
CA PHE A 235 -26.47 -2.64 2.64
C PHE A 235 -26.58 -2.44 1.12
N ASP A 236 -25.44 -2.24 0.45
CA ASP A 236 -25.38 -2.05 -1.00
C ASP A 236 -25.74 -3.33 -1.75
N LEU A 237 -25.34 -4.50 -1.24
CA LEU A 237 -25.78 -5.80 -1.76
C LEU A 237 -27.30 -5.94 -1.75
N ALA A 238 -27.94 -5.65 -0.61
CA ALA A 238 -29.39 -5.71 -0.50
C ALA A 238 -30.09 -4.70 -1.44
N ARG A 239 -29.49 -3.54 -1.65
CA ARG A 239 -30.00 -2.52 -2.58
C ARG A 239 -29.88 -2.98 -4.04
N ALA A 240 -28.73 -3.52 -4.44
CA ALA A 240 -28.52 -4.07 -5.77
C ALA A 240 -29.52 -5.21 -6.08
N GLN A 241 -29.74 -6.11 -5.12
CA GLN A 241 -30.71 -7.21 -5.22
C GLN A 241 -32.17 -6.74 -5.36
N ALA A 242 -32.50 -5.59 -4.76
CA ALA A 242 -33.84 -5.00 -4.92
C ALA A 242 -34.05 -4.37 -6.30
N GLY A 243 -33.00 -4.15 -7.10
CA GLY A 243 -33.07 -3.55 -8.43
C GLY A 243 -33.48 -2.08 -8.44
N VAL A 244 -33.44 -1.41 -7.28
CA VAL A 244 -33.80 0.01 -7.13
C VAL A 244 -32.65 0.74 -6.46
N HIS A 245 -31.79 1.37 -7.24
CA HIS A 245 -30.68 2.18 -6.74
C HIS A 245 -31.16 3.40 -5.92
N SER A 246 -32.11 4.19 -6.42
CA SER A 246 -32.68 5.32 -5.67
C SER A 246 -34.06 5.73 -6.18
N ARG A 247 -34.82 6.48 -5.36
CA ARG A 247 -36.10 7.08 -5.76
C ARG A 247 -35.85 8.22 -6.76
N SER A 248 -36.79 8.45 -7.69
CA SER A 248 -36.72 9.59 -8.62
C SER A 248 -36.44 10.92 -7.87
N GLY A 249 -35.49 11.70 -8.38
CA GLY A 249 -35.02 12.94 -7.76
C GLY A 249 -34.02 12.76 -6.61
N ASN A 250 -33.60 11.53 -6.32
CA ASN A 250 -32.58 11.21 -5.32
C ASN A 250 -31.38 10.53 -6.00
N GLY A 251 -30.29 10.38 -5.25
CA GLY A 251 -29.10 9.64 -5.66
C GLY A 251 -28.36 9.09 -4.44
N VAL A 252 -27.27 8.38 -4.69
CA VAL A 252 -26.40 7.85 -3.65
C VAL A 252 -25.08 8.63 -3.68
N VAL A 253 -24.57 9.01 -2.50
CA VAL A 253 -23.27 9.63 -2.34
C VAL A 253 -22.40 8.68 -1.55
N TYR A 254 -21.30 8.24 -2.15
CA TYR A 254 -20.27 7.46 -1.48
C TYR A 254 -19.18 8.36 -0.96
N VAL A 255 -18.80 8.17 0.31
CA VAL A 255 -17.72 8.92 0.96
C VAL A 255 -16.59 7.95 1.27
N PHE A 256 -15.48 8.11 0.55
CA PHE A 256 -14.25 7.37 0.81
C PHE A 256 -13.31 8.22 1.65
N ALA A 257 -12.89 7.70 2.80
CA ALA A 257 -11.94 8.37 3.68
C ALA A 257 -10.62 7.59 3.71
N LEU A 258 -9.54 8.23 3.23
CA LEU A 258 -8.18 7.72 3.34
C LEU A 258 -7.58 8.26 4.63
N VAL A 259 -7.59 7.44 5.68
CA VAL A 259 -7.26 7.89 7.04
C VAL A 259 -5.97 7.28 7.56
N GLY A 260 -5.21 8.10 8.30
CA GLY A 260 -4.02 7.64 9.00
C GLY A 260 -2.76 7.61 8.13
N ARG A 261 -1.75 6.89 8.64
CA ARG A 261 -0.46 6.72 7.95
C ARG A 261 -0.36 5.29 7.44
N GLY A 262 0.08 5.15 6.18
CA GLY A 262 0.40 3.83 5.63
C GLY A 262 1.54 3.14 6.39
N PRO A 263 1.62 1.80 6.31
CA PRO A 263 2.73 1.05 6.86
C PRO A 263 4.05 1.45 6.19
N TYR A 264 5.16 1.27 6.89
CA TYR A 264 6.50 1.47 6.34
C TYR A 264 7.47 0.43 6.87
N LYS A 265 8.60 0.25 6.17
CA LYS A 265 9.64 -0.69 6.57
C LYS A 265 10.70 0.02 7.42
N GLU A 266 11.13 -0.63 8.50
CA GLU A 266 12.33 -0.27 9.26
C GLU A 266 13.31 -1.44 9.35
N GLU A 267 14.58 -1.15 9.59
CA GLU A 267 15.62 -2.18 9.69
C GLU A 267 15.69 -2.75 11.11
N VAL A 268 15.57 -4.07 11.25
CA VAL A 268 15.68 -4.79 12.53
C VAL A 268 16.66 -5.95 12.42
N LEU A 269 17.19 -6.42 13.56
CA LEU A 269 17.95 -7.67 13.62
C LEU A 269 17.00 -8.85 13.77
N ALA A 270 17.18 -9.87 12.95
CA ALA A 270 16.44 -11.12 13.00
C ALA A 270 17.39 -12.31 13.19
N GLU A 271 17.00 -13.22 14.08
CA GLU A 271 17.67 -14.50 14.26
C GLU A 271 17.43 -15.42 13.06
N ALA A 272 18.46 -16.20 12.70
CA ALA A 272 18.35 -17.20 11.65
C ALA A 272 17.48 -18.38 12.13
N THR A 273 16.28 -18.53 11.56
CA THR A 273 15.39 -19.66 11.86
C THR A 273 15.81 -20.91 11.08
N SER A 274 15.41 -22.10 11.55
CA SER A 274 15.66 -23.35 10.81
C SER A 274 15.03 -23.35 9.40
N ASN A 275 13.86 -22.73 9.24
CA ASN A 275 13.20 -22.62 7.93
C ASN A 275 13.98 -21.68 7.00
N ALA A 276 14.42 -20.53 7.49
CA ALA A 276 15.21 -19.58 6.71
C ALA A 276 16.57 -20.18 6.31
N LEU A 277 17.22 -20.94 7.20
CA LEU A 277 18.46 -21.65 6.88
C LEU A 277 18.26 -22.72 5.81
N LEU A 278 17.16 -23.48 5.85
CA LEU A 278 16.85 -24.48 4.82
C LEU A 278 16.57 -23.83 3.45
N ILE A 279 15.92 -22.68 3.43
CA ILE A 279 15.71 -21.89 2.20
C ILE A 279 17.05 -21.34 1.70
N ALA A 280 17.86 -20.77 2.59
CA ALA A 280 19.17 -20.22 2.25
C ALA A 280 20.11 -21.30 1.70
N ASP A 281 20.12 -22.50 2.30
CA ASP A 281 20.95 -23.63 1.85
C ASP A 281 20.60 -24.07 0.42
N ARG A 282 19.29 -24.11 0.09
CA ARG A 282 18.82 -24.38 -1.28
C ARG A 282 19.29 -23.31 -2.26
N ILE A 283 19.26 -22.05 -1.86
CA ILE A 283 19.74 -20.94 -2.69
C ILE A 283 21.24 -21.11 -2.92
N VAL A 284 22.05 -21.21 -1.85
CA VAL A 284 23.51 -21.32 -1.95
C VAL A 284 23.94 -22.54 -2.77
N SER A 285 23.34 -23.70 -2.51
CA SER A 285 23.63 -24.95 -3.23
C SER A 285 23.34 -24.87 -4.72
N ALA A 286 22.42 -23.99 -5.13
CA ALA A 286 22.12 -23.77 -6.53
C ALA A 286 23.12 -22.81 -7.21
N VAL A 287 23.84 -21.96 -6.46
CA VAL A 287 24.79 -20.95 -7.00
C VAL A 287 26.24 -21.44 -7.04
N GLY A 288 26.65 -22.42 -6.23
CA GLY A 288 28.00 -22.96 -6.27
C GLY A 288 28.38 -23.79 -5.04
N ASP A 289 29.68 -24.07 -4.88
CA ASP A 289 30.22 -24.97 -3.83
C ASP A 289 30.30 -24.33 -2.42
N HIS A 290 29.60 -23.22 -2.20
CA HIS A 290 29.58 -22.58 -0.89
C HIS A 290 28.64 -23.34 0.04
N THR A 291 28.96 -23.35 1.33
CA THR A 291 28.12 -23.96 2.36
C THR A 291 27.85 -22.93 3.44
N LEU A 292 26.63 -22.96 4.00
CA LEU A 292 26.30 -22.10 5.13
C LEU A 292 27.09 -22.56 6.37
N PRO A 293 27.71 -21.63 7.12
CA PRO A 293 28.35 -21.98 8.37
C PRO A 293 27.30 -22.48 9.38
N PRO A 294 27.70 -23.36 10.33
CA PRO A 294 26.78 -23.98 11.29
C PRO A 294 26.18 -22.99 12.29
N THR A 295 26.69 -21.77 12.36
CA THR A 295 26.17 -20.70 13.22
C THR A 295 26.17 -19.40 12.42
N ILE A 296 25.00 -18.79 12.31
CA ILE A 296 24.79 -17.52 11.63
C ILE A 296 24.46 -16.47 12.71
N ALA A 297 25.19 -15.35 12.69
CA ALA A 297 24.86 -14.21 13.53
C ALA A 297 23.54 -13.57 13.08
N PRO A 298 22.82 -12.84 13.96
CA PRO A 298 21.60 -12.15 13.58
C PRO A 298 21.80 -11.25 12.35
N VAL A 299 20.89 -11.35 11.39
CA VAL A 299 20.94 -10.62 10.12
C VAL A 299 19.99 -9.43 10.13
N LYS A 300 20.33 -8.38 9.38
CA LYS A 300 19.46 -7.22 9.21
C LYS A 300 18.38 -7.51 8.18
N VAL A 301 17.13 -7.31 8.55
CA VAL A 301 15.97 -7.47 7.66
C VAL A 301 15.02 -6.28 7.80
N PRO A 302 14.23 -5.97 6.76
CA PRO A 302 13.11 -5.05 6.93
C PRO A 302 12.07 -5.68 7.85
N ALA A 303 11.43 -4.87 8.70
CA ALA A 303 10.22 -5.20 9.42
C ALA A 303 9.14 -4.16 9.12
N ILE A 304 7.88 -4.60 9.09
CA ILE A 304 6.73 -3.72 8.89
C ILE A 304 6.42 -3.00 10.20
N VAL A 305 6.31 -1.68 10.10
CA VAL A 305 5.78 -0.80 11.14
C VAL A 305 4.43 -0.29 10.68
N VAL A 306 3.40 -0.54 11.48
CA VAL A 306 2.06 0.03 11.30
C VAL A 306 1.90 1.18 12.29
N PRO A 307 1.87 2.45 11.82
CA PRO A 307 1.64 3.58 12.71
C PRO A 307 0.27 3.50 13.38
N ALA A 308 0.16 4.01 14.61
CA ALA A 308 -1.13 4.17 15.24
C ALA A 308 -1.98 5.17 14.44
N ASN A 309 -3.19 4.77 14.08
CA ASN A 309 -4.18 5.64 13.46
C ASN A 309 -4.99 6.34 14.55
N ALA A 310 -5.09 7.67 14.46
CA ALA A 310 -5.84 8.48 15.40
C ALA A 310 -7.30 8.74 14.96
N ILE A 311 -7.66 8.26 13.77
CA ILE A 311 -8.97 8.45 13.15
C ILE A 311 -9.53 7.06 12.84
N ASP A 312 -10.61 6.69 13.52
CA ASP A 312 -11.29 5.41 13.31
C ASP A 312 -12.39 5.53 12.22
N SER A 313 -13.06 6.67 12.16
CA SER A 313 -14.15 6.95 11.22
C SER A 313 -14.34 8.45 11.00
N VAL A 314 -14.95 8.81 9.88
CA VAL A 314 -15.37 10.16 9.54
C VAL A 314 -16.90 10.23 9.62
N ALA A 315 -17.41 11.23 10.34
CA ALA A 315 -18.84 11.48 10.43
C ALA A 315 -19.31 12.32 9.24
N VAL A 316 -20.44 11.90 8.66
CA VAL A 316 -21.10 12.57 7.54
C VAL A 316 -22.40 13.16 8.03
N ASP A 317 -22.52 14.48 7.93
CA ASP A 317 -23.72 15.22 8.27
C ASP A 317 -24.41 15.73 7.00
N ILE A 318 -25.73 15.58 6.94
CA ILE A 318 -26.57 16.12 5.87
C ILE A 318 -27.50 17.15 6.50
N ASN A 319 -27.40 18.41 6.07
CA ASN A 319 -28.17 19.54 6.62
C ASN A 319 -28.03 19.68 8.15
N GLY A 320 -26.81 19.48 8.66
CA GLY A 320 -26.50 19.57 10.09
C GLY A 320 -27.08 18.43 10.94
N ARG A 321 -27.49 17.33 10.30
CA ARG A 321 -27.95 16.11 10.98
C ARG A 321 -26.99 14.95 10.67
N PRO A 322 -26.56 14.20 11.70
CA PRO A 322 -25.77 12.98 11.48
C PRO A 322 -26.50 12.03 10.53
N ALA A 323 -25.83 11.66 9.45
CA ALA A 323 -26.36 10.77 8.42
C ALA A 323 -25.64 9.42 8.40
N ALA A 324 -24.31 9.41 8.53
CA ALA A 324 -23.52 8.18 8.50
C ALA A 324 -22.15 8.33 9.19
N LEU A 325 -21.52 7.19 9.45
CA LEU A 325 -20.10 7.07 9.82
C LEU A 325 -19.41 6.20 8.77
N THR A 326 -18.21 6.57 8.34
CA THR A 326 -17.42 5.70 7.45
C THR A 326 -17.00 4.41 8.17
N GLN A 327 -16.84 3.33 7.42
CA GLN A 327 -16.32 2.05 7.91
C GLN A 327 -15.10 1.63 7.09
N THR A 328 -14.19 0.89 7.73
CA THR A 328 -13.00 0.37 7.05
C THR A 328 -13.38 -0.72 6.06
N VAL A 329 -13.20 -0.44 4.77
CA VAL A 329 -13.32 -1.42 3.68
C VAL A 329 -11.99 -2.10 3.36
N THR A 330 -10.85 -1.47 3.69
CA THR A 330 -9.52 -2.07 3.47
C THR A 330 -8.56 -1.57 4.52
N ASP A 331 -7.96 -2.51 5.26
CA ASP A 331 -6.96 -2.23 6.29
C ASP A 331 -5.55 -2.50 5.75
N VAL A 332 -4.91 -1.46 5.24
CA VAL A 332 -3.57 -1.54 4.61
C VAL A 332 -2.51 -2.06 5.59
N GLY A 333 -2.63 -1.74 6.88
CA GLY A 333 -1.71 -2.21 7.91
C GLY A 333 -1.79 -3.74 8.09
N LYS A 334 -3.01 -4.29 8.11
CA LYS A 334 -3.23 -5.75 8.14
C LYS A 334 -2.70 -6.42 6.88
N LEU A 335 -2.97 -5.86 5.69
CA LEU A 335 -2.49 -6.40 4.41
C LEU A 335 -0.96 -6.49 4.38
N ALA A 336 -0.27 -5.39 4.71
CA ALA A 336 1.19 -5.33 4.73
C ALA A 336 1.79 -6.30 5.76
N THR A 337 1.19 -6.40 6.95
CA THR A 337 1.65 -7.32 7.99
C THR A 337 1.46 -8.78 7.56
N ALA A 338 0.31 -9.12 6.98
CA ALA A 338 0.01 -10.48 6.52
C ALA A 338 0.97 -10.92 5.40
N GLN A 339 1.19 -10.07 4.40
CA GLN A 339 2.14 -10.38 3.33
C GLN A 339 3.56 -10.52 3.89
N PHE A 340 4.00 -9.59 4.73
CA PHE A 340 5.33 -9.66 5.35
C PHE A 340 5.55 -10.95 6.14
N GLU A 341 4.60 -11.36 6.98
CA GLU A 341 4.73 -12.61 7.74
C GLU A 341 4.76 -13.84 6.84
N SER A 342 4.04 -13.82 5.71
CA SER A 342 4.09 -14.91 4.72
C SER A 342 5.46 -15.01 4.03
N GLU A 343 6.12 -13.88 3.79
CA GLU A 343 7.41 -13.82 3.09
C GLU A 343 8.62 -13.81 4.04
N ARG A 344 8.40 -13.63 5.34
CA ARG A 344 9.45 -13.38 6.34
C ARG A 344 10.60 -14.39 6.28
N GLN A 345 10.29 -15.67 6.10
CA GLN A 345 11.33 -16.71 6.02
C GLN A 345 12.21 -16.56 4.78
N ASN A 346 11.61 -16.20 3.63
CA ASN A 346 12.35 -15.90 2.41
C ASN A 346 13.19 -14.63 2.57
N ILE A 347 12.65 -13.59 3.21
CA ILE A 347 13.37 -12.34 3.48
C ILE A 347 14.62 -12.60 4.35
N ILE A 348 14.48 -13.36 5.44
CA ILE A 348 15.60 -13.75 6.31
C ILE A 348 16.58 -14.60 5.53
N ALA A 349 16.12 -15.60 4.76
CA ALA A 349 16.99 -16.46 3.97
C ALA A 349 17.84 -15.66 2.97
N ARG A 350 17.23 -14.74 2.21
CA ARG A 350 17.97 -13.84 1.30
C ARG A 350 18.96 -12.94 2.03
N ALA A 351 18.68 -12.54 3.27
CA ALA A 351 19.63 -11.79 4.10
C ALA A 351 20.80 -12.64 4.62
N ILE A 352 20.61 -13.95 4.80
CA ILE A 352 21.66 -14.90 5.21
C ILE A 352 22.59 -15.23 4.04
N VAL A 353 22.05 -15.35 2.83
CA VAL A 353 22.82 -15.71 1.63
C VAL A 353 23.78 -14.59 1.21
N ARG A 354 23.42 -13.33 1.46
CA ARG A 354 24.22 -12.14 1.16
C ARG A 354 25.40 -11.98 2.13
#